data_AF-A0A9E2NCF3-F1
#
_entry.id   AF-A0A9E2NCF3-F1
#
_cell.length_a   1.000
_cell.length_b   1.000
_cell.length_c   1.000
_cell.angle_alpha   90.00
_cell.angle_beta   90.00
_cell.angle_gamma   90.00
#
_symmetry.space_group_name_H-M   'P 1'
#
loop_
_entity.id
_entity.type
_entity.pdbx_description
1 polymer ?
#
loop_
_entity_poly.entity_id
_entity_poly.type
_entity_poly.pdbx_seq_one_letter_code
_entity_poly.pdbx_strand_id
1 'polypeptide(L)' 'MPKRFRLTRRFSAAMTEDGDHGHRRFASDAGLDEGKALSFLFKHDDRVTDGELLAH' A
#
# COMPACT_ATOMS: atom_id res chain seq x y z
N MET A 1 17.24 -16.89 2.32
CA MET A 1 16.10 -16.42 1.51
C MET A 1 15.62 -15.10 2.08
N PRO A 2 15.56 -14.02 1.30
CA PRO A 2 14.92 -12.79 1.77
C PRO A 2 13.50 -13.15 2.24
N LYS A 3 13.10 -12.69 3.44
CA LYS A 3 11.81 -13.02 4.07
C LYS A 3 10.73 -12.91 3.00
N ARG A 4 10.14 -14.04 2.61
CA ARG A 4 9.10 -14.09 1.58
C ARG A 4 8.03 -13.08 1.95
N PHE A 5 7.77 -12.12 1.05
CA PHE A 5 6.63 -11.20 1.13
C PHE A 5 5.34 -12.04 0.99
N ARG A 6 4.99 -12.72 2.08
CA ARG A 6 3.82 -13.59 2.15
C ARG A 6 2.67 -12.78 2.71
N LEU A 7 1.69 -12.54 1.86
CA LEU A 7 0.41 -11.97 2.29
C LEU A 7 -0.32 -13.03 3.12
N THR A 8 -0.73 -12.66 4.33
CA THR A 8 -1.42 -13.56 5.27
C THR A 8 -2.82 -13.08 5.62
N ARG A 9 -3.20 -11.87 5.21
CA ARG A 9 -4.48 -11.24 5.52
C ARG A 9 -5.02 -10.57 4.27
N ARG A 10 -6.34 -10.58 4.13
CA ARG A 10 -7.05 -9.71 3.17
C ARG A 10 -7.26 -8.36 3.82
N PHE A 11 -7.11 -7.30 3.04
CA PHE A 11 -7.37 -5.93 3.46
C PHE A 11 -8.66 -5.46 2.79
N SER A 12 -9.76 -5.46 3.53
CA SER A 12 -11.05 -4.98 3.04
C SER A 12 -11.18 -3.51 3.41
N ALA A 13 -11.04 -2.63 2.44
CA ALA A 13 -11.17 -1.19 2.61
C ALA A 13 -12.03 -0.58 1.50
N ALA A 14 -12.73 0.51 1.82
CA ALA A 14 -13.29 1.40 0.82
C ALA A 14 -12.26 2.50 0.53
N MET A 15 -12.12 2.87 -0.74
CA MET A 15 -11.20 3.92 -1.19
C MET A 15 -11.96 4.89 -2.09
N THR A 16 -11.47 6.12 -2.18
CA THR A 16 -11.90 7.04 -3.23
C THR A 16 -11.44 6.53 -4.60
N GLU A 17 -12.07 6.98 -5.68
CA GLU A 17 -11.69 6.59 -7.04
C GLU A 17 -10.22 6.94 -7.36
N ASP A 18 -9.78 8.14 -6.99
CA ASP A 18 -8.39 8.57 -7.15
C ASP A 18 -7.41 7.69 -6.35
N GLY A 19 -7.81 7.29 -5.14
CA GLY A 19 -7.01 6.41 -4.28
C GLY A 19 -6.85 5.02 -4.87
N ASP A 20 -7.93 4.39 -5.34
CA ASP A 20 -7.90 3.08 -6.01
C ASP A 20 -7.09 3.13 -7.30
N HIS A 21 -7.31 4.15 -8.14
CA HIS A 21 -6.56 4.30 -9.39
C HIS A 21 -5.05 4.52 -9.14
N GLY A 22 -4.71 5.36 -8.17
CA GLY A 22 -3.32 5.59 -7.75
C GLY A 22 -2.66 4.31 -7.23
N HIS A 23 -3.36 3.54 -6.40
CA HIS A 23 -2.86 2.26 -5.86
C HIS A 23 -2.62 1.23 -6.97
N ARG A 24 -3.57 1.06 -7.90
CA ARG A 24 -3.43 0.15 -9.05
C ARG A 24 -2.26 0.54 -9.95
N ARG A 25 -2.13 1.83 -10.25
CA ARG A 25 -1.03 2.35 -11.06
C ARG A 25 0.31 2.09 -10.38
N PHE A 26 0.45 2.42 -9.10
CA PHE A 26 1.66 2.15 -8.33
C PHE A 26 2.02 0.66 -8.30
N ALA A 27 1.05 -0.21 -8.06
CA ALA A 27 1.26 -1.66 -8.06
C ALA A 27 1.76 -2.15 -9.43
N SER A 28 1.12 -1.68 -10.51
CA SER A 28 1.52 -1.98 -11.89
C SER A 28 2.95 -1.51 -12.20
N ASP A 29 3.26 -0.25 -11.92
CA ASP A 29 4.57 0.36 -12.21
C ASP A 29 5.70 -0.33 -11.42
N ALA A 30 5.42 -0.81 -10.21
CA ALA A 30 6.36 -1.56 -9.38
C ALA A 30 6.44 -3.06 -9.71
N GLY A 31 5.58 -3.58 -10.60
CA GLY A 31 5.47 -5.01 -10.88
C GLY A 31 5.01 -5.83 -9.67
N LEU A 32 4.19 -5.23 -8.81
CA LEU A 32 3.67 -5.83 -7.58
C LEU A 32 2.18 -6.14 -7.74
N ASP A 33 1.71 -7.14 -7.01
CA ASP A 33 0.28 -7.21 -6.72
C ASP A 33 -0.11 -6.11 -5.73
N GLU A 34 -1.37 -5.67 -5.82
CA GLU A 34 -1.95 -4.61 -5.00
C GLU A 34 -1.70 -4.80 -3.49
N GLY A 35 -1.85 -6.03 -2.99
CA GLY A 35 -1.64 -6.34 -1.57
C GLY A 35 -0.17 -6.17 -1.14
N LYS A 36 0.78 -6.58 -2.00
CA LYS A 36 2.21 -6.33 -1.76
C LYS A 36 2.57 -4.86 -1.88
N ALA A 37 1.99 -4.13 -2.83
CA ALA A 37 2.20 -2.70 -2.98
C ALA A 37 1.79 -1.95 -1.70
N LEU A 38 0.60 -2.25 -1.17
CA LEU A 38 0.14 -1.67 0.09
C LEU A 38 1.05 -2.08 1.27
N SER A 39 1.41 -3.37 1.34
CA SER A 39 2.32 -3.87 2.38
C SER A 39 3.72 -3.23 2.32
N PHE A 40 4.18 -2.85 1.13
CA PHE A 40 5.45 -2.16 0.93
C PHE A 40 5.37 -0.74 1.48
N LEU A 41 4.30 0.00 1.15
CA LEU A 41 4.08 1.38 1.59
C LEU A 41 4.16 1.49 3.13
N PHE A 42 3.37 0.69 3.84
CA PHE A 42 3.35 0.68 5.31
C PHE A 42 4.64 0.18 5.98
N LYS A 43 5.50 -0.54 5.25
CA LYS A 43 6.74 -1.09 5.80
C LYS A 43 7.93 -0.15 5.62
N HIS A 44 7.88 0.70 4.61
CA HIS A 44 9.04 1.47 4.16
C HIS A 44 8.85 2.98 4.23
N ASP A 45 7.61 3.48 4.35
CA ASP A 45 7.35 4.91 4.52
C ASP A 45 6.56 5.18 5.81
N ASP A 46 7.27 5.62 6.84
CA ASP A 46 6.67 5.94 8.15
C ASP A 46 5.68 7.11 8.07
N ARG A 47 5.79 7.97 7.03
CA ARG A 47 4.90 9.13 6.84
C ARG A 47 3.46 8.75 6.55
N VAL A 48 3.20 7.52 6.11
CA VAL A 48 1.84 7.00 5.89
C VAL A 48 1.04 6.95 7.20
N THR A 49 1.72 6.88 8.34
CA THR A 49 1.10 6.86 9.67
C THR A 49 1.31 8.16 10.45
N ASP A 50 1.92 9.17 9.82
CA ASP A 50 2.22 10.43 10.46
C ASP A 50 0.94 11.28 10.60
N GLY A 51 0.53 11.47 11.86
CA GLY A 51 -0.69 12.19 12.21
C GLY A 51 -0.67 13.67 11.82
N GLU A 52 0.51 14.29 11.68
CA GLU A 52 0.60 15.67 11.21
C GLU A 52 0.30 15.79 9.72
N LEU A 53 0.71 14.80 8.92
CA LEU A 53 0.47 14.76 7.47
C LEU A 53 -0.97 14.36 7.12
N LEU A 54 -1.63 13.57 7.97
CA LEU A 54 -2.98 13.04 7.75
C LEU A 54 -4.11 13.98 8.21
N ALA A 55 -3.79 15.09 8.87
CA ALA A 55 -4.77 16.01 9.43
C ALA A 55 -5.28 17.09 8.45
N HIS A 56 -4.82 17.08 7.20
CA HIS A 56 -5.15 18.04 6.14
C HIS A 56 -6.19 17.49 5.16
#